data_AF-A0A5E4CKT3-F1
#
_entry.id   AF-A0A5E4CKT3-F1
#
_cell.length_a   1.000
_cell.length_b   1.000
_cell.length_c   1.000
_cell.angle_alpha   90.00
_cell.angle_beta   90.00
_cell.angle_gamma   90.00
#
_symmetry.space_group_name_H-M   'P 1'
#
loop_
_entity.id
_entity.type
_entity.pdbx_description
1 polymer ?
#
loop_
_entity_poly.entity_id
_entity_poly.type
_entity_poly.pdbx_seq_one_letter_code
_entity_poly.pdbx_strand_id
1 'polypeptide(L)'
;MVLDDITHSGCLPLAQCPCTHSGHTYMPGTSFTTACSSCTCFGGLWQCQDQPCPGTCSVQGGSHISTYDKKTYDVHGDCNYLLSKKCADSSFTVLAELRKCGRTDTENCLRGVTLSLNGGDTTIRVQASGGVFMNSIYTQLPVSAANITIFSPTSFFILVQTGLGLQVQVQLVPLMQVYLRLDPAYHGQMCGLCGNFNQNQADDFMALSGVVEGTGAAFSNTWKTQAACPNAKNIFEDPCSLSVENENYAQHWCSLLTNRTGPFSACHSTINPSPFYSVRVHERLGWAVGGGWRGALGAPLPHQGLIPPTHTHTASRGLGEP
;
A
#
# COMPACT_ATOMS: atom_id res chain seq x y z
N MET A 1 -12.30 -32.94 32.24
CA MET A 1 -11.94 -33.19 30.83
C MET A 1 -12.92 -32.44 29.95
N VAL A 2 -12.47 -31.96 28.80
CA VAL A 2 -13.27 -31.22 27.82
C VAL A 2 -13.17 -31.92 26.46
N LEU A 3 -14.21 -31.79 25.62
CA LEU A 3 -14.21 -32.34 24.27
C LEU A 3 -13.25 -31.55 23.38
N ASP A 4 -12.41 -32.24 22.63
CA ASP A 4 -11.54 -31.68 21.60
C ASP A 4 -12.29 -31.53 20.27
N ASP A 5 -12.70 -30.29 19.99
CA ASP A 5 -13.36 -29.87 18.77
C ASP A 5 -12.37 -29.49 17.65
N ILE A 6 -11.06 -29.44 17.94
CA ILE A 6 -10.03 -29.05 16.97
C ILE A 6 -9.43 -30.29 16.30
N THR A 7 -8.83 -31.21 17.07
CA THR A 7 -8.22 -32.43 16.50
C THR A 7 -9.14 -33.64 16.51
N HIS A 8 -10.36 -33.50 17.06
CA HIS A 8 -11.39 -34.55 17.14
C HIS A 8 -10.88 -35.83 17.82
N SER A 9 -9.91 -35.70 18.74
CA SER A 9 -9.25 -36.83 19.41
C SER A 9 -9.99 -37.36 20.65
N GLY A 10 -11.14 -36.76 20.98
CA GLY A 10 -12.00 -37.18 22.10
C GLY A 10 -11.96 -36.19 23.27
N CYS A 11 -11.89 -36.68 24.51
CA CYS A 11 -11.85 -35.83 25.70
C CYS A 11 -10.42 -35.64 26.21
N LEU A 12 -9.98 -34.39 26.37
CA LEU A 12 -8.64 -34.03 26.88
C LEU A 12 -8.72 -33.29 28.24
N PRO A 13 -7.62 -33.26 29.01
CA PRO A 13 -7.42 -32.24 30.05
C PRO A 13 -7.38 -30.83 29.44
N LEU A 14 -7.90 -29.82 30.14
CA LEU A 14 -7.92 -28.42 29.66
C LEU A 14 -6.53 -27.94 29.24
N ALA A 15 -5.48 -28.27 30.00
CA ALA A 15 -4.10 -27.89 29.68
C ALA A 15 -3.56 -28.51 28.37
N GLN A 16 -4.20 -29.56 27.85
CA GLN A 16 -3.81 -30.23 26.61
C GLN A 16 -4.62 -29.76 25.39
N CYS A 17 -5.52 -28.79 25.56
CA CYS A 17 -6.28 -28.24 24.45
C CYS A 17 -5.36 -27.51 23.45
N PRO A 18 -5.37 -27.92 22.16
CA PRO A 18 -4.61 -27.24 21.12
C PRO A 18 -5.23 -25.88 20.78
N CYS A 19 -4.47 -25.02 20.12
CA CYS A 19 -4.91 -23.70 19.65
C CYS A 19 -4.93 -23.67 18.12
N THR A 20 -5.71 -22.78 17.53
CA THR A 20 -5.68 -22.54 16.08
C THR A 20 -5.25 -21.11 15.77
N HIS A 21 -4.42 -20.94 14.74
CA HIS A 21 -4.01 -19.63 14.22
C HIS A 21 -3.77 -19.71 12.71
N SER A 22 -4.38 -18.78 11.94
CA SER A 22 -4.24 -18.70 10.48
C SER A 22 -4.50 -20.02 9.73
N GLY A 23 -5.46 -20.83 10.22
CA GLY A 23 -5.81 -22.14 9.66
C GLY A 23 -4.90 -23.29 10.08
N HIS A 24 -3.85 -23.04 10.87
CA HIS A 24 -2.96 -24.06 11.41
C HIS A 24 -3.30 -24.39 12.86
N THR A 25 -3.09 -25.65 13.24
CA THR A 25 -3.29 -26.15 14.61
C THR A 25 -1.96 -26.23 15.35
N TYR A 26 -1.94 -25.76 16.59
CA TYR A 26 -0.78 -25.62 17.45
C TYR A 26 -0.98 -26.41 18.74
N MET A 27 0.00 -27.26 19.07
CA MET A 27 -0.05 -28.03 20.32
C MET A 27 0.19 -27.13 21.53
N PRO A 28 -0.33 -27.48 22.73
CA PRO A 28 -0.02 -26.77 23.96
C PRO A 28 1.48 -26.61 24.18
N GLY A 29 1.92 -25.43 24.63
CA GLY A 29 3.32 -25.09 24.82
C GLY A 29 4.07 -24.69 23.54
N THR A 30 3.47 -24.88 22.35
CA THR A 30 4.04 -24.33 21.11
C THR A 30 3.76 -22.83 21.03
N SER A 31 4.70 -22.12 20.41
CA SER A 31 4.63 -20.69 20.22
C SER A 31 4.82 -20.30 18.76
N PHE A 32 4.28 -19.15 18.40
CA PHE A 32 4.62 -18.47 17.17
C PHE A 32 4.98 -17.02 17.48
N THR A 33 5.83 -16.46 16.63
CA THR A 33 6.23 -15.06 16.71
C THR A 33 5.75 -14.33 15.47
N THR A 34 5.13 -13.17 15.68
CA THR A 34 4.87 -12.20 14.62
C THR A 34 5.94 -11.11 14.67
N ALA A 35 5.86 -10.14 13.76
CA ALA A 35 6.68 -8.93 13.87
C ALA A 35 6.40 -8.09 15.13
N CYS A 36 5.33 -8.40 15.85
CA CYS A 36 4.68 -7.54 16.83
C CYS A 36 4.32 -8.22 18.15
N SER A 37 4.44 -9.55 18.22
CA SER A 37 4.00 -10.31 19.38
C SER A 37 4.63 -11.69 19.40
N SER A 38 4.77 -12.24 20.59
CA SER A 38 5.08 -13.65 20.80
C SER A 38 3.89 -14.29 21.50
N CYS A 39 3.31 -15.31 20.89
CA CYS A 39 2.12 -15.99 21.40
C CYS A 39 2.44 -17.44 21.70
N THR A 40 2.04 -17.91 22.89
CA THR A 40 2.17 -19.30 23.31
C THR A 40 0.80 -19.91 23.54
N CYS A 41 0.57 -21.11 23.02
CA CYS A 41 -0.68 -21.83 23.23
C CYS A 41 -0.72 -22.43 24.63
N PHE A 42 -1.72 -22.07 25.42
CA PHE A 42 -1.97 -22.67 26.73
C PHE A 42 -3.46 -22.91 26.94
N GLY A 43 -3.83 -24.19 27.05
CA GLY A 43 -5.20 -24.62 27.31
C GLY A 43 -6.24 -24.10 26.33
N GLY A 44 -5.94 -24.19 25.03
CA GLY A 44 -6.81 -23.71 23.94
C GLY A 44 -6.82 -22.20 23.73
N LEU A 45 -6.08 -21.44 24.53
CA LEU A 45 -6.00 -19.98 24.45
C LEU A 45 -4.59 -19.52 24.07
N TRP A 46 -4.53 -18.41 23.34
CA TRP A 46 -3.27 -17.73 23.03
C TRP A 46 -2.88 -16.78 24.18
N GLN A 47 -1.74 -17.05 24.80
CA GLN A 47 -1.08 -16.12 25.72
C GLN A 47 -0.04 -15.33 24.93
N CYS A 48 -0.38 -14.10 24.56
CA CYS A 48 0.47 -13.23 23.75
C CYS A 48 1.17 -12.15 24.60
N GLN A 49 2.44 -11.93 24.30
CA GLN A 49 3.21 -10.79 24.77
C GLN A 49 3.52 -9.86 23.61
N ASP A 50 3.11 -8.60 23.73
CA ASP A 50 3.36 -7.58 22.72
C ASP A 50 4.85 -7.26 22.64
N GLN A 51 5.31 -7.03 21.41
CA GLN A 51 6.68 -6.63 21.08
C GLN A 51 6.63 -5.30 20.31
N PRO A 52 7.67 -4.46 20.40
CA PRO A 52 7.74 -3.22 19.63
C PRO A 52 7.63 -3.49 18.12
N CYS A 53 6.56 -3.00 17.50
CA CYS A 53 6.29 -3.16 16.08
C CYS A 53 6.91 -2.03 15.24
N PRO A 54 7.48 -2.33 14.08
CA PRO A 54 7.78 -1.31 13.09
C PRO A 54 6.49 -0.65 12.59
N GLY A 55 6.47 0.68 12.50
CA GLY A 55 5.37 1.43 11.90
C GLY A 55 5.52 1.50 10.39
N THR A 56 4.43 1.39 9.64
CA THR A 56 4.43 1.65 8.18
C THR A 56 3.41 2.70 7.82
N CYS A 57 3.88 3.81 7.23
CA CYS A 57 3.04 4.80 6.58
C CYS A 57 3.15 4.65 5.07
N SER A 58 2.09 4.92 4.32
CA SER A 58 2.15 4.85 2.86
C SER A 58 1.34 5.93 2.16
N VAL A 59 1.79 6.32 0.95
CA VAL A 59 0.97 7.02 -0.03
C VAL A 59 0.80 6.12 -1.25
N GLN A 60 -0.43 5.68 -1.48
CA GLN A 60 -0.86 4.81 -2.57
C GLN A 60 -1.78 5.60 -3.51
N GLY A 61 -1.83 5.20 -4.78
CA GLY A 61 -2.70 5.84 -5.78
C GLY A 61 -2.50 7.36 -5.99
N GLY A 62 -1.46 7.95 -5.41
CA GLY A 62 -1.19 9.39 -5.45
C GLY A 62 -2.06 10.27 -4.54
N SER A 63 -3.00 9.69 -3.79
CA SER A 63 -3.90 10.44 -2.89
C SER A 63 -4.29 9.67 -1.62
N HIS A 64 -4.18 8.35 -1.62
CA HIS A 64 -4.57 7.51 -0.50
C HIS A 64 -3.44 7.39 0.52
N ILE A 65 -3.64 7.91 1.71
CA ILE A 65 -2.64 7.89 2.79
C ILE A 65 -3.08 6.89 3.86
N SER A 66 -2.14 6.05 4.29
CA SER A 66 -2.28 5.24 5.51
C SER A 66 -1.24 5.71 6.52
N THR A 67 -1.69 6.11 7.71
CA THR A 67 -0.83 6.50 8.83
C THR A 67 -0.11 5.31 9.44
N TYR A 68 0.85 5.56 10.33
CA TYR A 68 1.53 4.51 11.08
C TYR A 68 0.58 3.70 11.97
N ASP A 69 -0.49 4.33 12.45
CA ASP A 69 -1.49 3.72 13.32
C ASP A 69 -2.66 3.09 12.52
N LYS A 70 -2.51 3.01 11.19
CA LYS A 70 -3.43 2.36 10.22
C LYS A 70 -4.72 3.12 9.94
N LYS A 71 -4.77 4.42 10.24
CA LYS A 71 -5.85 5.29 9.76
C LYS A 71 -5.65 5.57 8.27
N THR A 72 -6.68 5.30 7.48
CA THR A 72 -6.67 5.56 6.03
C THR A 72 -7.54 6.75 5.68
N TYR A 73 -7.09 7.56 4.72
CA TYR A 73 -7.82 8.73 4.24
C TYR A 73 -7.27 9.22 2.90
N ASP A 74 -8.10 9.96 2.16
CA ASP A 74 -7.72 10.50 0.85
C ASP A 74 -7.42 12.00 0.92
N VAL A 75 -6.41 12.42 0.15
CA VAL A 75 -6.00 13.81 -0.01
C VAL A 75 -5.77 14.12 -1.47
N HIS A 76 -6.62 14.98 -2.02
CA HIS A 76 -6.47 15.50 -3.39
C HIS A 76 -5.85 16.90 -3.36
N GLY A 77 -4.56 16.94 -3.03
CA GLY A 77 -3.79 18.17 -2.89
C GLY A 77 -2.82 18.44 -4.04
N ASP A 78 -2.60 19.71 -4.36
CA ASP A 78 -1.63 20.17 -5.36
C ASP A 78 -0.49 20.94 -4.68
N CYS A 79 0.36 20.24 -3.92
CA CYS A 79 1.44 20.83 -3.12
C CYS A 79 2.52 19.83 -2.72
N ASN A 80 3.61 20.34 -2.15
CA ASN A 80 4.54 19.54 -1.39
C ASN A 80 4.04 19.46 0.06
N TYR A 81 3.81 18.25 0.55
CA TYR A 81 3.29 17.99 1.89
C TYR A 81 4.36 17.34 2.76
N LEU A 82 4.35 17.66 4.06
CA LEU A 82 5.17 16.98 5.04
C LEU A 82 4.53 15.64 5.42
N LEU A 83 5.11 14.53 4.94
CA LEU A 83 4.62 13.20 5.26
C LEU A 83 4.95 12.83 6.70
N SER A 84 6.22 12.93 7.07
CA SER A 84 6.68 12.46 8.37
C SER A 84 7.98 13.15 8.75
N LYS A 85 8.09 13.62 9.99
CA LYS A 85 9.31 14.11 10.60
C LYS A 85 9.35 13.71 12.07
N LYS A 86 10.55 13.63 12.65
CA LYS A 86 10.68 13.58 14.10
C LYS A 86 10.33 14.96 14.69
N CYS A 87 9.31 15.04 15.55
CA CYS A 87 8.77 16.33 16.00
C CYS A 87 9.80 17.18 16.74
N ALA A 88 10.64 16.55 17.57
CA ALA A 88 11.50 17.22 18.54
C ALA A 88 12.67 17.97 17.89
N ASP A 89 13.32 17.36 16.90
CA ASP A 89 14.60 17.84 16.35
C ASP A 89 14.63 17.81 14.81
N SER A 90 13.61 17.27 14.15
CA SER A 90 13.59 17.07 12.70
C SER A 90 14.84 16.34 12.17
N SER A 91 15.37 15.38 12.94
CA SER A 91 16.54 14.57 12.57
C SER A 91 16.43 13.97 11.16
N PHE A 92 15.21 13.61 10.78
CA PHE A 92 14.81 13.43 9.39
C PHE A 92 13.46 14.10 9.11
N THR A 93 13.25 14.45 7.85
CA THR A 93 11.99 14.95 7.31
C THR A 93 11.73 14.31 5.94
N VAL A 94 10.53 13.76 5.75
CA VAL A 94 10.06 13.19 4.49
C VAL A 94 8.96 14.07 3.91
N LEU A 95 9.16 14.53 2.69
CA LEU A 95 8.18 15.30 1.92
C LEU A 95 7.66 14.48 0.73
N ALA A 96 6.37 14.61 0.45
CA ALA A 96 5.74 14.10 -0.77
C ALA A 96 5.30 15.25 -1.67
N GLU A 97 5.63 15.16 -2.95
CA GLU A 97 5.10 16.02 -3.98
C GLU A 97 3.83 15.39 -4.57
N LEU A 98 2.67 15.88 -4.15
CA LEU A 98 1.38 15.51 -4.72
C LEU A 98 0.97 16.58 -5.74
N ARG A 99 0.64 16.14 -6.95
CA ARG A 99 0.19 17.01 -8.04
C ARG A 99 -1.01 16.41 -8.74
N LYS A 100 -1.87 17.26 -9.30
CA LYS A 100 -2.90 16.83 -10.24
C LYS A 100 -2.23 16.16 -11.45
N CYS A 101 -2.75 15.01 -11.87
CA CYS A 101 -2.24 14.28 -13.03
C CYS A 101 -3.33 13.81 -13.99
N GLY A 102 -4.58 13.79 -13.55
CA GLY A 102 -5.73 13.58 -14.42
C GLY A 102 -6.51 14.86 -14.71
N ARG A 103 -7.72 14.68 -15.23
CA ARG A 103 -8.65 15.74 -15.62
C ARG A 103 -9.52 16.19 -14.44
N THR A 104 -9.92 15.27 -13.57
CA THR A 104 -10.79 15.58 -12.42
C THR A 104 -9.96 16.01 -11.21
N ASP A 105 -10.60 16.66 -10.24
CA ASP A 105 -9.93 17.14 -9.02
C ASP A 105 -9.61 16.00 -8.03
N THR A 106 -10.03 14.77 -8.31
CA THR A 106 -9.71 13.56 -7.53
C THR A 106 -8.50 12.81 -8.08
N GLU A 107 -7.97 13.20 -9.24
CA GLU A 107 -6.90 12.47 -9.94
C GLU A 107 -5.52 13.08 -9.65
N ASN A 108 -4.92 12.64 -8.53
CA ASN A 108 -3.62 13.09 -8.05
C ASN A 108 -2.57 11.99 -8.18
N CYS A 109 -1.32 12.40 -8.40
CA CYS A 109 -0.18 11.52 -8.49
C CYS A 109 0.93 11.99 -7.56
N LEU A 110 1.64 11.02 -6.99
CA LEU A 110 2.94 11.26 -6.37
C LEU A 110 3.97 11.50 -7.48
N ARG A 111 4.64 12.66 -7.48
CA ARG A 111 5.66 13.02 -8.48
C ARG A 111 7.08 12.91 -7.96
N GLY A 112 7.24 12.98 -6.65
CA GLY A 112 8.54 12.87 -6.01
C GLY A 112 8.43 12.69 -4.51
N VAL A 113 9.43 12.05 -3.94
CA VAL A 113 9.63 11.92 -2.49
C VAL A 113 10.98 12.54 -2.17
N THR A 114 11.02 13.40 -1.16
CA THR A 114 12.27 14.03 -0.70
C THR A 114 12.50 13.67 0.76
N LEU A 115 13.61 12.98 1.03
CA LEU A 115 14.11 12.73 2.37
C LEU A 115 15.21 13.74 2.68
N SER A 116 15.05 14.49 3.75
CA SER A 116 16.08 15.37 4.31
C SER A 116 16.55 14.79 5.64
N LEU A 117 17.86 14.75 5.84
CA LEU A 117 18.51 14.26 7.06
C LEU A 117 19.34 15.38 7.69
N ASN A 118 19.53 15.29 9.02
CA ASN A 118 20.37 16.20 9.80
C ASN A 118 20.01 17.68 9.56
N GLY A 119 18.73 18.02 9.59
CA GLY A 119 18.27 19.40 9.44
C GLY A 119 18.48 20.03 8.05
N GLY A 120 18.84 19.24 7.02
CA GLY A 120 19.01 19.74 5.65
C GLY A 120 20.35 19.40 5.00
N ASP A 121 21.34 18.95 5.78
CA ASP A 121 22.71 18.72 5.30
C ASP A 121 22.78 17.67 4.18
N THR A 122 21.90 16.66 4.24
CA THR A 122 21.76 15.66 3.18
C THR A 122 20.32 15.60 2.73
N THR A 123 20.11 15.77 1.43
CA THR A 123 18.81 15.69 0.78
C THR A 123 18.83 14.63 -0.30
N ILE A 124 17.85 13.74 -0.29
CA ILE A 124 17.69 12.66 -1.25
C ILE A 124 16.31 12.82 -1.86
N ARG A 125 16.25 12.97 -3.18
CA ARG A 125 15.01 13.12 -3.92
C ARG A 125 14.88 11.99 -4.93
N VAL A 126 13.80 11.22 -4.81
CA VAL A 126 13.42 10.20 -5.79
C VAL A 126 12.25 10.76 -6.60
N GLN A 127 12.40 10.83 -7.91
CA GLN A 127 11.36 11.30 -8.83
C GLN A 127 10.58 10.14 -9.44
N ALA A 128 9.35 10.40 -9.90
CA ALA A 128 8.51 9.41 -10.59
C ALA A 128 9.15 8.83 -11.88
N SER A 129 10.13 9.54 -12.46
CA SER A 129 10.93 9.05 -13.59
C SER A 129 11.94 7.96 -13.22
N GLY A 130 12.12 7.66 -11.93
CA GLY A 130 13.17 6.79 -11.40
C GLY A 130 14.50 7.52 -11.13
N GLY A 131 14.61 8.80 -11.48
CA GLY A 131 15.79 9.61 -11.18
C GLY A 131 15.98 9.82 -9.68
N VAL A 132 17.19 9.53 -9.18
CA VAL A 132 17.59 9.77 -7.79
C VAL A 132 18.61 10.90 -7.75
N PHE A 133 18.36 11.88 -6.90
CA PHE A 133 19.22 13.05 -6.71
C PHE A 133 19.64 13.15 -5.26
N MET A 134 20.94 13.19 -5.00
CA MET A 134 21.51 13.44 -3.68
C MET A 134 22.12 14.84 -3.69
N ASN A 135 21.67 15.73 -2.80
CA ASN A 135 22.07 17.14 -2.76
C ASN A 135 21.95 17.82 -4.13
N SER A 136 20.83 17.57 -4.82
CA SER A 136 20.52 18.05 -6.18
C SER A 136 21.40 17.52 -7.31
N ILE A 137 22.29 16.55 -7.03
CA ILE A 137 23.15 15.91 -8.02
C ILE A 137 22.58 14.54 -8.39
N TYR A 138 22.40 14.29 -9.68
CA TYR A 138 21.95 13.00 -10.18
C TYR A 138 22.91 11.89 -9.72
N THR A 139 22.37 10.82 -9.14
CA THR A 139 23.14 9.75 -8.52
C THR A 139 22.78 8.41 -9.15
N GLN A 140 23.78 7.70 -9.65
CA GLN A 140 23.60 6.33 -10.13
C GLN A 140 23.55 5.35 -8.94
N LEU A 141 22.68 4.35 -9.04
CA LEU A 141 22.48 3.33 -8.00
C LEU A 141 23.28 2.04 -8.33
N PRO A 142 23.75 1.29 -7.31
CA PRO A 142 23.62 1.57 -5.88
C PRO A 142 24.63 2.63 -5.39
N VAL A 143 24.28 3.33 -4.32
CA VAL A 143 25.18 4.26 -3.62
C VAL A 143 25.10 4.01 -2.12
N SER A 144 26.25 4.09 -1.45
CA SER A 144 26.31 4.03 0.01
C SER A 144 27.25 5.11 0.54
N ALA A 145 26.74 6.03 1.35
CA ALA A 145 27.49 7.15 1.92
C ALA A 145 26.87 7.59 3.25
N ALA A 146 27.69 7.97 4.23
CA ALA A 146 27.23 8.56 5.50
C ALA A 146 26.06 7.82 6.20
N ASN A 147 26.14 6.48 6.31
CA ASN A 147 25.09 5.61 6.86
C ASN A 147 23.75 5.64 6.09
N ILE A 148 23.82 5.96 4.80
CA ILE A 148 22.69 5.91 3.88
C ILE A 148 23.06 4.94 2.77
N THR A 149 22.16 4.01 2.47
CA THR A 149 22.30 3.10 1.34
C THR A 149 21.09 3.23 0.45
N ILE A 150 21.31 3.54 -0.83
CA ILE A 150 20.27 3.66 -1.84
C ILE A 150 20.52 2.64 -2.93
N PHE A 151 19.53 1.81 -3.23
CA PHE A 151 19.65 0.78 -4.25
C PHE A 151 18.31 0.46 -4.92
N SER A 152 18.39 -0.13 -6.10
CA SER A 152 17.24 -0.57 -6.89
C SER A 152 17.25 -2.09 -6.94
N PRO A 153 16.51 -2.80 -6.06
CA PRO A 153 16.49 -4.28 -6.09
C PRO A 153 15.86 -4.83 -7.38
N THR A 154 14.99 -4.05 -8.02
CA THR A 154 14.41 -4.33 -9.34
C THR A 154 14.28 -3.01 -10.11
N SER A 155 13.86 -3.05 -11.37
CA SER A 155 13.54 -1.85 -12.15
C SER A 155 12.31 -1.08 -11.65
N PHE A 156 11.51 -1.65 -10.75
CA PHE A 156 10.26 -1.06 -10.27
C PHE A 156 10.35 -0.47 -8.86
N PHE A 157 11.43 -0.74 -8.13
CA PHE A 157 11.57 -0.36 -6.73
C PHE A 157 12.90 0.32 -6.47
N ILE A 158 12.86 1.40 -5.70
CA ILE A 158 14.04 2.07 -5.13
C ILE A 158 13.90 2.05 -3.62
N LEU A 159 14.92 1.59 -2.93
CA LEU A 159 14.98 1.56 -1.47
C LEU A 159 16.06 2.54 -0.99
N VAL A 160 15.68 3.41 -0.05
CA VAL A 160 16.58 4.29 0.70
C VAL A 160 16.58 3.80 2.14
N GLN A 161 17.70 3.23 2.58
CA GLN A 161 17.92 2.78 3.95
C GLN A 161 18.80 3.78 4.68
N THR A 162 18.42 4.13 5.89
CA THR A 162 19.19 5.04 6.75
C THR A 162 19.60 4.31 8.04
N GLY A 163 20.77 4.65 8.58
CA GLY A 163 21.22 4.17 9.89
C GLY A 163 20.37 4.66 11.07
N LEU A 164 19.40 5.54 10.82
CA LEU A 164 18.47 6.06 11.82
C LEU A 164 17.25 5.15 12.06
N GLY A 165 17.13 4.02 11.36
CA GLY A 165 15.96 3.14 11.49
C GLY A 165 14.75 3.56 10.65
N LEU A 166 14.94 4.49 9.70
CA LEU A 166 13.98 4.80 8.65
C LEU A 166 14.38 4.11 7.35
N GLN A 167 13.42 3.42 6.73
CA GLN A 167 13.51 2.91 5.36
C GLN A 167 12.40 3.53 4.50
N VAL A 168 12.78 4.13 3.38
CA VAL A 168 11.86 4.64 2.37
C VAL A 168 11.88 3.69 1.19
N GLN A 169 10.74 3.06 0.89
CA GLN A 169 10.55 2.23 -0.28
C GLN A 169 9.67 2.97 -1.27
N VAL A 170 10.20 3.22 -2.46
CA VAL A 170 9.48 3.84 -3.57
C VAL A 170 9.19 2.78 -4.62
N GLN A 171 7.92 2.56 -4.93
CA GLN A 171 7.50 1.81 -6.10
C GLN A 171 7.30 2.79 -7.25
N LEU A 172 7.81 2.48 -8.44
CA LEU A 172 7.72 3.36 -9.62
C LEU A 172 6.58 2.96 -10.58
N VAL A 173 6.31 1.65 -10.69
CA VAL A 173 5.40 1.07 -11.69
C VAL A 173 4.31 0.24 -10.98
N PRO A 174 3.03 0.30 -11.41
CA PRO A 174 2.50 1.08 -12.53
C PRO A 174 2.41 2.58 -12.24
N LEU A 175 2.40 2.95 -10.95
CA LEU A 175 2.34 4.32 -10.47
C LEU A 175 3.32 4.50 -9.32
N MET A 176 3.79 5.73 -9.16
CA MET A 176 4.68 6.06 -8.06
C MET A 176 3.92 5.95 -6.72
N GLN A 177 4.41 5.10 -5.83
CA GLN A 177 3.91 4.93 -4.46
C GLN A 177 5.08 4.97 -3.49
N VAL A 178 4.83 5.35 -2.23
CA VAL A 178 5.87 5.37 -1.19
C VAL A 178 5.39 4.67 0.06
N TYR A 179 6.30 3.92 0.69
CA TYR A 179 6.13 3.26 1.96
C TYR A 179 7.28 3.69 2.88
N LEU A 180 6.94 4.25 4.04
CA LEU A 180 7.87 4.65 5.09
C LEU A 180 7.80 3.61 6.18
N ARG A 181 8.83 2.79 6.32
CA ARG A 181 8.96 1.82 7.40
C ARG A 181 9.88 2.38 8.46
N LEU A 182 9.37 2.47 9.68
CA LEU A 182 10.03 3.13 10.80
C LEU A 182 10.24 2.17 11.97
N ASP A 183 11.40 2.26 12.60
CA ASP A 183 11.73 1.49 13.80
C ASP A 183 10.76 1.80 14.96
N PRO A 184 10.38 0.80 15.77
CA PRO A 184 9.53 1.01 16.96
C PRO A 184 10.06 2.08 17.93
N ALA A 185 11.36 2.37 17.94
CA ALA A 185 11.97 3.40 18.78
C ALA A 185 11.40 4.81 18.56
N TYR A 186 10.70 5.06 17.44
CA TYR A 186 10.07 6.34 17.12
C TYR A 186 8.62 6.46 17.57
N HIS A 187 8.10 5.49 18.32
CA HIS A 187 6.73 5.51 18.83
C HIS A 187 6.42 6.81 19.58
N GLY A 188 5.37 7.52 19.17
CA GLY A 188 4.92 8.78 19.73
C GLY A 188 5.85 9.99 19.48
N GLN A 189 6.84 9.88 18.59
CA GLN A 189 7.82 10.95 18.32
C GLN A 189 7.64 11.59 16.94
N MET A 190 6.62 11.16 16.19
CA MET A 190 6.43 11.52 14.79
C MET A 190 5.36 12.59 14.61
N CYS A 191 5.51 13.36 13.54
CA CYS A 191 4.60 14.43 13.15
C CYS A 191 4.48 14.47 11.62
N GLY A 192 3.30 14.76 11.10
CA GLY A 192 3.06 14.89 9.66
C GLY A 192 1.78 14.20 9.23
N LEU A 193 1.58 14.09 7.91
CA LEU A 193 0.45 13.34 7.34
C LEU A 193 0.42 11.85 7.76
N CYS A 194 1.55 11.28 8.16
CA CYS A 194 1.62 9.90 8.64
C CYS A 194 1.17 9.72 10.09
N GLY A 195 0.70 10.76 10.78
CA GLY A 195 0.28 10.70 12.18
C GLY A 195 1.45 10.77 13.16
N ASN A 196 1.18 10.44 14.43
CA ASN A 196 2.16 10.52 15.52
C ASN A 196 2.76 9.17 15.96
N PHE A 197 2.27 8.06 15.40
CA PHE A 197 2.77 6.71 15.62
C PHE A 197 2.69 6.30 17.10
N ASN A 198 1.53 6.49 17.72
CA ASN A 198 1.31 6.18 19.14
C ASN A 198 0.32 5.02 19.37
N GLN A 199 -0.01 4.27 18.31
CA GLN A 199 -1.01 3.20 18.27
C GLN A 199 -2.46 3.67 18.49
N ASN A 200 -2.74 4.96 18.30
CA ASN A 200 -4.09 5.52 18.40
C ASN A 200 -4.49 6.25 17.12
N GLN A 201 -5.48 5.72 16.41
CA GLN A 201 -6.00 6.32 15.18
C GLN A 201 -6.85 7.57 15.44
N ALA A 202 -7.32 7.79 16.66
CA ALA A 202 -8.25 8.87 16.95
C ALA A 202 -7.59 10.25 16.83
N ASP A 203 -6.30 10.36 17.15
CA ASP A 203 -5.53 11.61 17.18
C ASP A 203 -4.57 11.76 15.99
N ASP A 204 -4.55 10.83 15.05
CA ASP A 204 -3.74 10.91 13.82
C ASP A 204 -3.96 12.18 12.99
N PHE A 205 -5.11 12.85 13.15
CA PHE A 205 -5.43 14.12 12.49
C PHE A 205 -5.09 15.34 13.35
N MET A 206 -4.11 15.22 14.25
CA MET A 206 -3.61 16.33 15.06
C MET A 206 -2.85 17.32 14.18
N ALA A 207 -3.47 18.49 13.96
CA ALA A 207 -2.88 19.60 13.23
C ALA A 207 -1.71 20.23 14.00
N LEU A 208 -0.94 21.08 13.31
CA LEU A 208 0.14 21.88 13.92
C LEU A 208 -0.30 22.76 15.09
N SER A 209 -1.59 23.12 15.17
CA SER A 209 -2.18 23.87 16.29
C SER A 209 -2.39 23.04 17.57
N GLY A 210 -2.21 21.71 17.50
CA GLY A 210 -2.54 20.77 18.56
C GLY A 210 -4.01 20.33 18.59
N VAL A 211 -4.84 20.80 17.66
CA VAL A 211 -6.25 20.41 17.54
C VAL A 211 -6.38 19.23 16.59
N VAL A 212 -7.26 18.27 16.93
CA VAL A 212 -7.59 17.15 16.06
C VAL A 212 -8.65 17.59 15.05
N GLU A 213 -8.32 17.50 13.77
CA GLU A 213 -9.21 17.87 12.67
C GLU A 213 -10.22 16.78 12.34
N GLY A 214 -11.40 17.17 11.88
CA GLY A 214 -12.50 16.24 11.57
C GLY A 214 -12.40 15.60 10.18
N THR A 215 -11.57 16.13 9.28
CA THR A 215 -11.47 15.65 7.88
C THR A 215 -10.03 15.60 7.39
N GLY A 216 -9.74 14.64 6.51
CA GLY A 216 -8.41 14.44 5.94
C GLY A 216 -7.89 15.67 5.17
N ALA A 217 -8.76 16.39 4.43
CA ALA A 217 -8.36 17.58 3.71
C ALA A 217 -8.01 18.75 4.64
N ALA A 218 -8.83 19.00 5.68
CA ALA A 218 -8.55 20.06 6.67
C ALA A 218 -7.22 19.80 7.39
N PHE A 219 -7.03 18.57 7.88
CA PHE A 219 -5.76 18.12 8.45
C PHE A 219 -4.59 18.34 7.50
N SER A 220 -4.71 17.89 6.25
CA SER A 220 -3.60 17.92 5.30
C SER A 220 -3.19 19.32 4.87
N ASN A 221 -4.14 20.26 4.85
CA ASN A 221 -3.87 21.67 4.58
C ASN A 221 -2.93 22.31 5.61
N THR A 222 -2.87 21.77 6.84
CA THR A 222 -1.96 22.26 7.87
C THR A 222 -0.52 21.80 7.65
N TRP A 223 -0.30 20.77 6.83
CA TRP A 223 1.03 20.19 6.54
C TRP A 223 1.59 20.56 5.17
N LYS A 224 1.04 21.60 4.52
CA LYS A 224 1.59 22.18 3.29
C LYS A 224 2.92 22.86 3.59
N THR A 225 3.91 22.66 2.74
CA THR A 225 5.23 23.31 2.87
C THR A 225 5.28 24.71 2.26
N GLN A 226 4.27 25.09 1.46
CA GLN A 226 4.20 26.38 0.78
C GLN A 226 2.83 27.02 0.99
N ALA A 227 2.83 28.26 1.46
CA ALA A 227 1.59 29.01 1.73
C ALA A 227 0.77 29.29 0.46
N ALA A 228 1.45 29.46 -0.69
CA ALA A 228 0.82 29.73 -1.98
C ALA A 228 0.05 28.52 -2.55
N CYS A 229 0.26 27.32 -2.02
CA CYS A 229 -0.46 26.14 -2.49
C CYS A 229 -1.95 26.25 -2.18
N PRO A 230 -2.83 25.85 -3.12
CA PRO A 230 -4.26 25.80 -2.88
C PRO A 230 -4.58 24.83 -1.74
N ASN A 231 -5.68 25.11 -1.02
CA ASN A 231 -6.20 24.16 -0.04
C ASN A 231 -6.85 22.98 -0.75
N ALA A 232 -6.48 21.76 -0.35
CA ALA A 232 -7.20 20.55 -0.66
C ALA A 232 -8.63 20.67 -0.10
N LYS A 233 -9.60 20.17 -0.85
CA LYS A 233 -11.02 20.17 -0.48
C LYS A 233 -11.45 18.78 -0.08
N ASN A 234 -12.48 18.70 0.75
CA ASN A 234 -13.17 17.43 0.99
C ASN A 234 -13.98 17.09 -0.27
N ILE A 235 -13.70 15.94 -0.86
CA ILE A 235 -14.44 15.40 -2.00
C ILE A 235 -15.09 14.10 -1.53
N PHE A 236 -16.42 14.06 -1.62
CA PHE A 236 -17.23 12.89 -1.23
C PHE A 236 -17.90 12.24 -2.45
N GLU A 237 -17.59 12.75 -3.65
CA GLU A 237 -18.16 12.26 -4.89
C GLU A 237 -17.50 10.93 -5.25
N ASP A 238 -18.30 9.90 -5.48
CA ASP A 238 -17.81 8.58 -5.88
C ASP A 238 -17.37 8.62 -7.35
N PRO A 239 -16.08 8.36 -7.66
CA PRO A 239 -15.60 8.30 -9.04
C PRO A 239 -16.35 7.27 -9.90
N CYS A 240 -16.96 6.23 -9.31
CA CYS A 240 -17.80 5.26 -10.04
C CYS A 240 -19.01 5.93 -10.67
N SER A 241 -19.59 6.92 -9.99
CA SER A 241 -20.81 7.60 -10.43
C SER A 241 -20.57 8.48 -11.67
N LEU A 242 -19.31 8.76 -12.01
CA LEU A 242 -18.94 9.61 -13.14
C LEU A 242 -18.87 8.86 -14.47
N SER A 243 -18.75 7.51 -14.46
CA SER A 243 -18.69 6.71 -15.68
C SER A 243 -19.11 5.26 -15.45
N VAL A 244 -20.25 4.89 -16.05
CA VAL A 244 -20.80 3.52 -16.02
C VAL A 244 -19.85 2.49 -16.64
N GLU A 245 -19.12 2.86 -17.70
CA GLU A 245 -18.15 1.97 -18.34
C GLU A 245 -16.98 1.66 -17.40
N ASN A 246 -16.46 2.71 -16.75
CA ASN A 246 -15.34 2.57 -15.83
C ASN A 246 -15.78 1.79 -14.58
N GLU A 247 -16.98 2.05 -14.07
CA GLU A 247 -17.58 1.33 -12.96
C GLU A 247 -17.68 -0.17 -13.26
N ASN A 248 -18.27 -0.56 -14.39
CA ASN A 248 -18.40 -1.97 -14.79
C ASN A 248 -17.03 -2.66 -14.89
N TYR A 249 -16.04 -1.97 -15.49
CA TYR A 249 -14.67 -2.48 -15.58
C TYR A 249 -14.04 -2.66 -14.18
N ALA A 250 -14.15 -1.65 -13.32
CA ALA A 250 -13.59 -1.67 -11.97
C ALA A 250 -14.25 -2.76 -11.12
N GLN A 251 -15.58 -2.88 -11.15
CA GLN A 251 -16.33 -3.93 -10.45
C GLN A 251 -15.89 -5.32 -10.89
N HIS A 252 -15.80 -5.57 -12.20
CA HIS A 252 -15.38 -6.87 -12.73
C HIS A 252 -14.01 -7.29 -12.17
N TRP A 253 -12.98 -6.45 -12.34
CA TRP A 253 -11.63 -6.82 -11.95
C TRP A 253 -11.35 -6.73 -10.44
N CYS A 254 -12.01 -5.83 -9.71
CA CYS A 254 -11.82 -5.71 -8.26
C CYS A 254 -12.55 -6.81 -7.50
N SER A 255 -13.67 -7.33 -8.03
CA SER A 255 -14.41 -8.44 -7.41
C SER A 255 -13.58 -9.72 -7.23
N LEU A 256 -12.52 -9.89 -8.04
CA LEU A 256 -11.57 -11.00 -7.93
C LEU A 256 -10.86 -11.02 -6.56
N LEU A 257 -10.62 -9.85 -5.94
CA LEU A 257 -10.00 -9.76 -4.62
C LEU A 257 -10.88 -10.36 -3.53
N THR A 258 -12.21 -10.25 -3.67
CA THR A 258 -13.20 -10.74 -2.71
C THR A 258 -13.75 -12.13 -3.05
N ASN A 259 -13.40 -12.68 -4.21
CA ASN A 259 -13.92 -13.96 -4.67
C ASN A 259 -13.35 -15.12 -3.82
N ARG A 260 -14.23 -15.79 -3.07
CA ARG A 260 -13.89 -16.89 -2.14
C ARG A 260 -13.36 -18.15 -2.81
N THR A 261 -13.60 -18.33 -4.10
CA THR A 261 -13.04 -19.44 -4.89
C THR A 261 -12.06 -18.93 -5.96
N GLY A 262 -11.71 -17.65 -5.89
CA GLY A 262 -10.82 -17.00 -6.84
C GLY A 262 -9.34 -17.20 -6.50
N PRO A 263 -8.44 -16.60 -7.30
CA PRO A 263 -6.99 -16.73 -7.12
C PRO A 263 -6.48 -16.16 -5.79
N PHE A 264 -7.23 -15.25 -5.15
CA PHE A 264 -6.86 -14.64 -3.86
C PHE A 264 -7.47 -15.34 -2.64
N SER A 265 -8.28 -16.38 -2.84
CA SER A 265 -9.02 -17.07 -1.76
C SER A 265 -8.11 -17.59 -0.64
N ALA A 266 -6.93 -18.10 -0.99
CA ALA A 266 -5.95 -18.59 -0.02
C ALA A 266 -5.45 -17.51 0.96
N CYS A 267 -5.53 -16.22 0.60
CA CYS A 267 -5.10 -15.11 1.45
C CYS A 267 -6.21 -14.62 2.39
N HIS A 268 -7.48 -14.97 2.15
CA HIS A 268 -8.62 -14.41 2.89
C HIS A 268 -8.63 -14.78 4.38
N SER A 269 -7.97 -15.87 4.76
CA SER A 269 -7.78 -16.27 6.17
C SER A 269 -6.79 -15.37 6.92
N THR A 270 -5.90 -14.68 6.19
CA THR A 270 -4.81 -13.88 6.75
C THR A 270 -5.03 -12.38 6.55
N ILE A 271 -5.63 -12.00 5.42
CA ILE A 271 -5.84 -10.61 5.01
C ILE A 271 -7.32 -10.42 4.68
N ASN A 272 -7.97 -9.46 5.34
CA ASN A 272 -9.33 -9.05 4.98
C ASN A 272 -9.29 -8.31 3.63
N PRO A 273 -9.95 -8.80 2.56
CA PRO A 273 -9.92 -8.18 1.24
C PRO A 273 -10.75 -6.89 1.14
N SER A 274 -11.68 -6.64 2.08
CA SER A 274 -12.68 -5.56 1.96
C SER A 274 -12.07 -4.15 1.83
N PRO A 275 -11.07 -3.75 2.66
CA PRO A 275 -10.46 -2.43 2.52
C PRO A 275 -9.69 -2.25 1.20
N PHE A 276 -9.13 -3.34 0.66
CA PHE A 276 -8.42 -3.29 -0.62
C PHE A 276 -9.38 -3.17 -1.80
N TYR A 277 -10.56 -3.79 -1.71
CA TYR A 277 -11.61 -3.65 -2.71
C TYR A 277 -12.04 -2.17 -2.86
N SER A 278 -12.37 -1.49 -1.76
CA SER A 278 -12.84 -0.10 -1.81
C SER A 278 -11.80 0.86 -2.37
N VAL A 279 -10.53 0.73 -1.94
CA VAL A 279 -9.42 1.56 -2.43
C VAL A 279 -9.14 1.30 -3.92
N ARG A 280 -9.10 0.04 -4.35
CA ARG A 280 -8.80 -0.31 -5.75
C ARG A 280 -9.89 0.11 -6.73
N VAL A 281 -11.15 0.11 -6.30
CA VAL A 281 -12.26 0.63 -7.11
C VAL A 281 -12.05 2.14 -7.32
N HIS A 282 -11.81 2.92 -6.26
CA HIS A 282 -11.55 4.36 -6.39
C HIS A 282 -10.28 4.66 -7.21
N GLU A 283 -9.19 3.93 -6.99
CA GLU A 283 -7.93 4.09 -7.75
C GLU A 283 -8.08 3.76 -9.24
N ARG A 284 -8.77 2.67 -9.63
CA ARG A 284 -8.88 2.29 -11.05
C ARG A 284 -9.73 3.26 -11.89
N LEU A 285 -10.62 3.99 -11.24
CA LEU A 285 -11.59 4.86 -11.91
C LEU A 285 -11.03 6.25 -12.21
N GLY A 286 -10.21 6.80 -11.31
CA GLY A 286 -9.44 8.02 -11.54
C GLY A 286 -8.36 7.91 -12.63
N TRP A 287 -8.29 6.79 -13.36
CA TRP A 287 -7.37 6.61 -14.48
C TRP A 287 -8.10 6.27 -15.78
N ALA A 288 -9.31 5.72 -15.67
CA ALA A 288 -10.14 5.42 -16.82
C ALA A 288 -10.82 6.69 -17.40
N VAL A 289 -11.05 7.73 -16.58
CA VAL A 289 -11.56 9.04 -17.05
C VAL A 289 -10.46 9.90 -17.72
N GLY A 290 -9.19 9.70 -17.34
CA GLY A 290 -8.03 10.45 -17.85
C GLY A 290 -7.47 10.03 -19.23
N GLY A 291 -7.97 8.95 -19.84
CA GLY A 291 -7.53 8.51 -21.19
C GLY A 291 -6.15 7.84 -21.26
N GLY A 292 -5.60 7.38 -20.12
CA GLY A 292 -4.26 6.76 -20.05
C GLY A 292 -4.12 5.34 -20.65
N TRP A 293 -5.23 4.71 -21.06
CA TRP A 293 -5.23 3.30 -21.48
C TRP A 293 -4.73 3.02 -22.90
N ARG A 294 -4.49 4.03 -23.75
CA ARG A 294 -3.95 3.76 -25.11
C ARG A 294 -2.47 3.33 -25.12
N GLY A 295 -1.74 3.39 -24.00
CA GLY A 295 -0.30 3.17 -23.97
C GLY A 295 0.22 1.91 -23.26
N ALA A 296 -0.57 1.24 -22.41
CA ALA A 296 -0.03 0.22 -21.49
C ALA A 296 -0.32 -1.24 -21.87
N LEU A 297 -1.06 -1.49 -22.97
CA LEU A 297 -1.33 -2.83 -23.50
C LEU A 297 -1.10 -2.90 -25.02
N GLY A 298 -0.04 -2.25 -25.50
CA GLY A 298 0.47 -2.39 -26.87
C GLY A 298 1.35 -3.61 -27.09
N ALA A 299 1.17 -4.69 -26.32
CA ALA A 299 1.79 -5.97 -26.59
C ALA A 299 0.70 -6.92 -27.12
N PRO A 300 0.72 -7.31 -28.40
CA PRO A 300 -0.18 -8.34 -28.88
C PRO A 300 0.13 -9.64 -28.12
N LEU A 301 -0.88 -10.17 -27.42
CA LEU A 301 -0.80 -11.51 -26.87
C LEU A 301 -0.46 -12.49 -28.02
N PRO A 302 0.50 -13.40 -27.86
CA PRO A 302 0.76 -14.42 -28.86
C PRO A 302 -0.49 -15.29 -28.99
N HIS A 303 -1.02 -15.38 -30.21
CA HIS A 303 -2.04 -16.34 -30.60
C HIS A 303 -1.60 -17.74 -30.17
N GLN A 304 -2.14 -18.25 -29.06
CA GLN A 304 -2.15 -19.69 -28.83
C GLN A 304 -3.21 -20.28 -29.77
N GLY A 305 -2.72 -21.01 -30.77
CA GLY A 305 -3.55 -21.69 -31.75
C GLY A 305 -4.47 -22.70 -31.07
N LEU A 306 -5.77 -22.42 -31.11
CA LEU A 306 -6.80 -23.44 -31.01
C LEU A 306 -7.02 -23.98 -32.42
N ILE A 307 -6.47 -25.17 -32.66
CA ILE A 307 -6.73 -26.00 -33.84
C ILE A 307 -8.20 -26.48 -33.72
N PRO A 308 -9.10 -26.14 -34.65
CA PRO A 308 -10.43 -26.74 -34.67
C PRO A 308 -10.36 -28.18 -35.21
N PRO A 309 -11.16 -29.13 -34.69
CA PRO A 309 -11.21 -30.47 -35.22
C PRO A 309 -11.86 -30.48 -36.60
N THR A 310 -11.11 -30.95 -37.60
CA THR A 310 -11.59 -31.21 -38.96
C THR A 310 -12.51 -32.42 -38.96
N HIS A 311 -13.81 -32.21 -39.18
CA HIS A 311 -14.72 -33.25 -39.67
C HIS A 311 -14.61 -33.34 -41.19
N THR A 312 -14.01 -34.42 -41.68
CA THR A 312 -14.01 -34.82 -43.08
C THR A 312 -15.33 -35.51 -43.43
N HIS A 313 -16.17 -34.84 -44.21
CA HIS A 313 -17.22 -35.50 -45.00
C HIS A 313 -16.72 -35.72 -46.42
N THR A 314 -16.49 -36.97 -46.76
CA THR A 314 -16.27 -37.49 -48.11
C THR A 314 -17.58 -37.42 -48.91
N ALA A 315 -17.57 -36.75 -50.05
CA ALA A 315 -18.57 -36.90 -51.11
C ALA A 315 -17.85 -37.11 -52.45
N SER A 316 -18.23 -38.19 -53.12
CA SER A 316 -17.61 -38.79 -54.29
C SER A 316 -18.15 -38.25 -55.63
N ARG A 317 -17.25 -38.19 -56.62
CA ARG A 317 -17.41 -38.46 -58.07
C ARG A 317 -18.52 -37.77 -58.87
N GLY A 318 -18.09 -37.10 -59.95
CA GLY A 318 -18.85 -36.87 -61.19
C GLY A 318 -17.92 -36.35 -62.29
N LEU A 319 -17.69 -37.17 -63.33
CA LEU A 319 -16.81 -36.95 -64.47
C LEU A 319 -17.38 -35.93 -65.48
N GLY A 320 -16.48 -35.25 -66.21
CA GLY A 320 -16.82 -34.50 -67.42
C GLY A 320 -16.95 -35.39 -68.66
N GLU A 321 -17.85 -35.00 -69.56
CA GLU A 321 -17.89 -35.34 -70.99
C GLU A 321 -17.01 -34.34 -71.78
N PRO A 322 -16.73 -34.57 -73.08
CA PRO A 322 -16.87 -35.79 -73.90
C PRO A 322 -15.53 -36.46 -74.27
#